data_AF-A0A2N8KXQ7-F1
#
_entry.id   AF-A0A2N8KXQ7-F1
#
_cell.length_a   1.000
_cell.length_b   1.000
_cell.length_c   1.000
_cell.angle_alpha   90.00
_cell.angle_beta   90.00
_cell.angle_gamma   90.00
#
_symmetry.space_group_name_H-M   'P 1'
#
loop_
_entity.id
_entity.type
_entity.pdbx_description
1 polymer ?
#
loop_
_entity_poly.entity_id
_entity_poly.type
_entity_poly.pdbx_seq_one_letter_code
_entity_poly.pdbx_strand_id
1 'polypeptide(L)'
;MRFKTEGRLRSFDMHDDKKATIRTAAGGTALVYMSTDYIVGEAEVREAADTPAAKFLLYNNWDKVGEAARREANRLGIEVHSFGSFGHRIDELGTGH
;
A
#
# COMPACT_ATOMS: atom_id res chain seq x y z
N MET A 1 6.86 -6.12 12.82
CA MET A 1 5.80 -5.26 12.27
C MET A 1 4.54 -5.37 13.13
N ARG A 2 4.02 -4.24 13.61
CA ARG A 2 2.89 -4.12 14.56
C ARG A 2 1.62 -4.86 14.10
N PHE A 3 1.30 -4.85 12.81
CA PHE A 3 0.10 -5.49 12.25
C PHE A 3 0.08 -7.02 12.29
N LYS A 4 1.26 -7.68 12.23
CA LYS A 4 1.38 -9.13 12.42
C LYS A 4 1.17 -9.50 13.89
N THR A 5 1.61 -8.63 14.79
CA THR A 5 1.41 -8.77 16.24
C THR A 5 -0.04 -8.52 16.67
N GLU A 6 -0.78 -7.68 15.92
CA GLU A 6 -2.21 -7.39 16.14
C GLU A 6 -3.15 -8.42 15.48
N GLY A 7 -2.63 -9.48 14.85
CA GLY A 7 -3.42 -10.57 14.26
C GLY A 7 -4.15 -10.22 12.96
N ARG A 8 -3.95 -9.02 12.40
CA ARG A 8 -4.64 -8.52 11.20
C ARG A 8 -4.05 -9.07 9.91
N LEU A 9 -2.75 -9.35 9.90
CA LEU A 9 -2.03 -9.91 8.77
C LEU A 9 -1.56 -11.33 9.07
N ARG A 10 -1.85 -12.25 8.15
CA ARG A 10 -1.36 -13.63 8.16
C ARG A 10 0.06 -13.69 7.63
N SER A 11 0.33 -13.04 6.50
CA SER A 11 1.67 -12.93 5.93
C SER A 11 1.91 -11.57 5.31
N PHE A 12 3.17 -11.19 5.28
CA PHE A 12 3.69 -10.00 4.63
C PHE A 12 4.94 -10.46 3.89
N ASP A 13 4.79 -10.68 2.59
CA ASP A 13 5.78 -11.30 1.74
C ASP A 13 6.38 -10.21 0.83
N MET A 14 7.62 -9.81 1.10
CA MET A 14 8.36 -8.85 0.28
C MET A 14 8.78 -9.52 -1.03
N HIS A 15 8.49 -8.89 -2.16
CA HIS A 15 8.99 -9.31 -3.47
C HIS A 15 10.26 -8.55 -3.84
N ASP A 16 10.30 -7.25 -3.52
CA ASP A 16 11.41 -6.33 -3.75
C ASP A 16 11.53 -5.35 -2.57
N ASP A 17 12.47 -4.40 -2.62
CA ASP A 17 12.65 -3.37 -1.58
C ASP A 17 11.40 -2.49 -1.36
N LYS A 18 10.56 -2.35 -2.39
CA LYS A 18 9.38 -1.48 -2.38
C LYS A 18 8.05 -2.19 -2.59
N LYS A 19 8.00 -3.47 -2.99
CA LYS A 19 6.75 -4.19 -3.24
C LYS A 19 6.57 -5.35 -2.27
N ALA A 20 5.38 -5.44 -1.68
CA ALA A 20 5.01 -6.51 -0.77
C ALA A 20 3.62 -7.05 -1.10
N THR A 21 3.45 -8.37 -0.98
CA THR A 21 2.13 -8.98 -0.93
C THR A 21 1.70 -9.11 0.53
N ILE A 22 0.55 -8.53 0.84
CA ILE A 22 -0.11 -8.73 2.12
C ILE A 22 -1.16 -9.82 1.97
N ARG A 23 -1.21 -10.73 2.95
CA ARG A 23 -2.32 -11.66 3.14
C ARG A 23 -2.98 -11.38 4.46
N THR A 24 -4.25 -11.01 4.44
CA THR A 24 -5.04 -10.78 5.64
C THR A 24 -5.40 -12.12 6.30
N ALA A 25 -5.73 -12.09 7.59
CA ALA A 25 -6.15 -13.30 8.32
C ALA A 25 -7.39 -13.97 7.71
N ALA A 26 -8.27 -13.18 7.08
CA ALA A 26 -9.48 -13.65 6.42
C ALA A 26 -9.26 -14.18 4.98
N GLY A 27 -8.01 -14.19 4.48
CA GLY A 27 -7.68 -14.72 3.16
C GLY A 27 -7.64 -13.69 2.03
N GLY A 28 -7.93 -12.42 2.31
CA GLY A 28 -7.73 -11.32 1.36
C GLY A 28 -6.25 -11.17 1.00
N THR A 29 -5.95 -11.01 -0.29
CA THR A 29 -4.58 -10.80 -0.78
C THR A 29 -4.51 -9.50 -1.56
N ALA A 30 -3.50 -8.68 -1.30
CA ALA A 30 -3.25 -7.46 -2.06
C ALA A 30 -1.75 -7.20 -2.23
N LEU A 31 -1.37 -6.62 -3.36
CA LEU A 31 -0.02 -6.09 -3.56
C LEU A 31 0.00 -4.63 -3.12
N VAL A 32 0.98 -4.28 -2.30
CA VAL A 32 1.23 -2.93 -1.80
C VAL A 32 2.61 -2.47 -2.26
N TYR A 33 2.71 -1.20 -2.59
CA TYR A 33 3.96 -0.51 -2.85
C TYR A 33 4.29 0.39 -1.65
N MET A 34 5.51 0.33 -1.14
CA MET A 34 5.98 1.12 -0.01
C MET A 34 6.95 2.19 -0.51
N SER A 35 6.50 3.42 -0.46
CA SER A 35 7.32 4.59 -0.69
C SER A 35 8.33 4.75 0.44
N THR A 36 9.57 4.99 0.08
CA THR A 36 10.64 5.42 1.00
C THR A 36 10.96 6.90 0.86
N ASP A 37 10.27 7.60 -0.04
CA ASP A 37 10.54 9.00 -0.37
C ASP A 37 9.78 9.94 0.57
N TYR A 38 10.48 10.99 1.01
CA TYR A 38 9.89 12.05 1.82
C TYR A 38 8.77 12.82 1.08
N ILE A 39 8.83 12.84 -0.26
CA ILE A 39 7.81 13.42 -1.13
C ILE A 39 7.43 12.39 -2.20
N VAL A 40 6.23 11.84 -2.11
CA VAL A 40 5.67 10.93 -3.10
C VAL A 40 5.29 11.71 -4.36
N GLY A 41 6.01 11.42 -5.44
CA GLY A 41 5.80 11.98 -6.78
C GLY A 41 5.10 11.02 -7.74
N GLU A 42 4.87 11.47 -8.97
CA GLU A 42 4.28 10.63 -10.04
C GLU A 42 5.14 9.42 -10.39
N ALA A 43 6.46 9.52 -10.25
CA ALA A 43 7.39 8.43 -10.53
C ALA A 43 7.07 7.20 -9.67
N GLU A 44 6.91 7.39 -8.35
CA GLU A 44 6.58 6.31 -7.42
C GLU A 44 5.20 5.69 -7.70
N VAL A 45 4.24 6.49 -8.17
CA VAL A 45 2.93 5.98 -8.59
C VAL A 45 3.05 5.12 -9.84
N ARG A 46 3.90 5.51 -10.80
CA ARG A 46 4.15 4.72 -12.01
C ARG A 46 4.91 3.44 -11.68
N GLU A 47 5.87 3.47 -10.77
CA GLU A 47 6.55 2.27 -10.26
C GLU A 47 5.58 1.32 -9.55
N ALA A 48 4.65 1.88 -8.76
CA ALA A 48 3.57 1.11 -8.15
C ALA A 48 2.64 0.48 -9.21
N ALA A 49 2.38 1.16 -10.33
CA ALA A 49 1.57 0.66 -11.43
C ALA A 49 2.27 -0.37 -12.33
N ASP A 50 3.61 -0.43 -12.27
CA ASP A 50 4.40 -1.36 -13.07
C ASP A 50 4.11 -2.83 -12.68
N THR A 51 4.19 -3.77 -13.62
CA THR A 51 3.77 -5.16 -13.39
C THR A 51 4.76 -5.91 -12.48
N PRO A 52 4.33 -6.53 -11.37
CA PRO A 52 2.94 -6.63 -10.90
C PRO A 52 2.44 -5.33 -10.27
N ALA A 53 1.26 -4.88 -10.71
CA ALA A 53 0.68 -3.61 -10.31
C ALA A 53 0.17 -3.68 -8.86
N ALA A 54 0.60 -2.71 -8.05
CA ALA A 54 0.16 -2.57 -6.67
C ALA A 54 -1.23 -1.93 -6.64
N LYS A 55 -2.09 -2.47 -5.76
CA LYS A 55 -3.41 -1.88 -5.51
C LYS A 55 -3.32 -0.68 -4.57
N PHE A 56 -2.30 -0.66 -3.71
CA PHE A 56 -2.10 0.37 -2.70
C PHE A 56 -0.68 0.91 -2.75
N LEU A 57 -0.54 2.24 -2.62
CA LEU A 57 0.73 2.91 -2.37
C LEU A 57 0.73 3.43 -0.93
N LEU A 58 1.71 3.00 -0.15
CA LEU A 58 1.90 3.33 1.25
C LEU A 58 3.05 4.31 1.41
N TYR A 59 2.83 5.37 2.17
CA TYR A 59 3.87 6.35 2.52
C TYR A 59 3.89 6.57 4.04
N ASN A 60 4.99 7.07 4.62
CA ASN A 60 4.99 7.31 6.06
C ASN A 60 4.08 8.48 6.41
N ASN A 61 3.55 8.49 7.64
CA ASN A 61 2.63 9.54 8.09
C ASN A 61 3.22 10.97 8.02
N TRP A 62 4.54 11.11 8.01
CA TRP A 62 5.25 12.38 7.99
C TRP A 62 5.63 12.83 6.57
N ASP A 63 5.44 11.96 5.57
CA ASP A 63 5.78 12.22 4.18
C ASP A 63 4.66 13.00 3.49
N LYS A 64 5.01 13.71 2.42
CA LYS A 64 4.06 14.50 1.63
C LYS A 64 3.72 13.78 0.34
N VAL A 65 2.47 13.86 -0.08
CA VAL A 65 2.05 13.36 -1.41
C VAL A 65 1.78 14.57 -2.30
N GLY A 66 2.48 14.65 -3.42
CA GLY A 66 2.23 15.69 -4.42
C GLY A 66 0.84 15.57 -5.04
N GLU A 67 0.23 16.70 -5.41
CA GLU A 67 -1.07 16.69 -6.09
C GLU A 67 -1.03 15.94 -7.43
N ALA A 68 0.09 16.04 -8.15
CA ALA A 68 0.30 15.31 -9.39
C ALA A 68 0.32 13.78 -9.15
N ALA A 69 0.99 13.33 -8.08
CA ALA A 69 0.99 11.92 -7.68
C ALA A 69 -0.42 11.44 -7.34
N ARG A 70 -1.22 12.23 -6.59
CA ARG A 70 -2.62 11.88 -6.31
C ARG A 70 -3.48 11.76 -7.56
N ARG A 71 -3.32 12.69 -8.51
CA ARG A 71 -4.05 12.64 -9.78
C ARG A 71 -3.66 11.41 -10.61
N GLU A 72 -2.37 11.13 -10.69
CA GLU A 72 -1.85 9.96 -11.41
C GLU A 72 -2.32 8.64 -10.76
N ALA A 73 -2.32 8.58 -9.43
CA ALA A 73 -2.77 7.39 -8.70
C ALA A 73 -4.26 7.12 -8.95
N ASN A 74 -5.10 8.16 -8.93
CA ASN A 74 -6.51 8.02 -9.30
C ASN A 74 -6.68 7.55 -10.76
N ARG A 75 -5.88 8.09 -11.70
CA ARG A 75 -5.93 7.67 -13.11
C ARG A 75 -5.57 6.20 -13.29
N LEU A 76 -4.63 5.70 -12.50
CA LEU A 76 -4.13 4.33 -12.56
C LEU A 76 -4.87 3.36 -11.60
N GLY A 77 -5.86 3.86 -10.85
CA GLY A 77 -6.66 3.04 -9.91
C GLY A 77 -5.89 2.58 -8.67
N ILE A 78 -4.83 3.31 -8.29
CA ILE A 78 -3.99 3.01 -7.11
C ILE A 78 -4.47 3.84 -5.94
N GLU A 79 -4.78 3.17 -4.83
CA GLU A 79 -5.17 3.84 -3.60
C GLU A 79 -3.92 4.30 -2.81
N VAL A 80 -3.79 5.60 -2.55
CA VAL A 80 -2.64 6.16 -1.81
C VAL A 80 -3.02 6.38 -0.35
N HIS A 81 -2.35 5.67 0.56
CA HIS A 81 -2.65 5.68 1.99
C HIS A 81 -1.38 5.90 2.82
N SER A 82 -1.52 6.56 3.96
CA SER A 82 -0.44 6.61 4.92
C SER A 82 -0.33 5.29 5.68
N PHE A 83 0.87 4.90 6.09
CA PHE A 83 1.08 3.63 6.81
C PHE A 83 0.22 3.53 8.09
N GLY A 84 -0.02 4.66 8.78
CA GLY A 84 -0.89 4.69 9.95
C GLY A 84 -2.37 4.47 9.63
N SER A 85 -2.87 4.98 8.50
CA SER A 85 -4.27 4.82 8.08
C SER A 85 -4.54 3.47 7.43
N PHE A 86 -3.52 2.84 6.84
CA PHE A 86 -3.63 1.56 6.16
C PHE A 86 -4.09 0.41 7.05
N GLY A 87 -3.86 0.51 8.37
CA GLY A 87 -4.38 -0.46 9.34
C GLY A 87 -5.88 -0.66 9.28
N HIS A 88 -6.66 0.39 9.01
CA HIS A 88 -8.12 0.30 8.82
C HIS A 88 -8.46 -0.38 7.49
N ARG A 89 -7.70 -0.12 6.43
CA ARG A 89 -7.91 -0.72 5.11
C ARG A 89 -7.67 -2.23 5.11
N ILE A 90 -6.71 -2.70 5.93
CA ILE A 90 -6.49 -4.13 6.15
C ILE A 90 -7.71 -4.80 6.79
N ASP A 91 -8.37 -4.12 7.74
CA ASP A 91 -9.58 -4.65 8.37
C ASP A 91 -10.74 -4.75 7.36
N GLU A 92 -10.90 -3.75 6.49
CA GLU A 92 -11.87 -3.79 5.38
C GLU A 92 -11.59 -4.92 4.38
N LEU A 93 -10.32 -5.13 4.02
CA LEU A 93 -9.89 -6.25 3.17
C LEU A 93 -10.12 -7.61 3.84
N GLY A 94 -10.20 -7.64 5.17
CA GLY A 94 -10.49 -8.84 5.95
C GLY A 94 -11.98 -9.07 6.24
N THR A 95 -12.84 -8.07 6.01
CA THR A 95 -14.29 -8.12 6.32
C THR A 95 -15.16 -8.17 5.06
N GLY A 96 -14.55 -8.17 3.87
CA GLY A 96 -15.26 -8.44 2.61
C GLY A 96 -15.80 -9.86 2.58
N HIS A 97 -17.12 -9.97 2.62
CA HIS A 97 -17.97 -11.16 2.51
C HIS A 97 -17.51 -12.22 1.49
#